data_AF-A0A8J4B0E8-F1
#
_entry.id   AF-A0A8J4B0E8-F1
#
_cell.length_a   1.000
_cell.length_b   1.000
_cell.length_c   1.000
_cell.angle_alpha   90.00
_cell.angle_beta   90.00
_cell.angle_gamma   90.00
#
_symmetry.space_group_name_H-M   'P 1'
#
loop_
_entity.id
_entity.type
_entity.pdbx_description
1 polymer ?
#
loop_
_entity_poly.entity_id
_entity_poly.type
_entity_poly.pdbx_seq_one_letter_code
_entity_poly.pdbx_strand_id
1 'polypeptide(L)'
;MAPLVKGATPWNMEYSIHHVPDAMKREIQAVFPQANLDKLLIVPTCQHATVDLVRTGENVENEKDRLLERFVAWAKTVCDQLTTNGHWSDYIDPCSGLPMIHTELNTVYPEVPALSILMGYQTANAGCCKVLLHPVFGSAVYPASLFTEAQLDKLLSAIKTANGLQVE
;
A
#
# COMPACT_ATOMS: atom_id res chain seq x y z
N MET A 1 -10.93 1.39 11.50
CA MET A 1 -11.20 2.84 11.37
C MET A 1 -12.00 3.08 10.09
N ALA A 2 -12.84 4.11 10.00
CA ALA A 2 -13.55 4.40 8.74
C ALA A 2 -12.60 5.14 7.78
N PRO A 3 -12.43 4.68 6.52
CA PRO A 3 -11.63 5.40 5.55
C PRO A 3 -12.35 6.65 5.04
N LEU A 4 -11.57 7.60 4.55
CA LEU A 4 -12.06 8.77 3.80
C LEU A 4 -12.69 8.33 2.48
N VAL A 5 -12.06 7.37 1.80
CA VAL A 5 -12.48 6.85 0.50
C VAL A 5 -12.19 5.35 0.44
N LYS A 6 -13.05 4.60 -0.22
CA LYS A 6 -12.76 3.25 -0.72
C LYS A 6 -12.95 3.23 -2.23
N GLY A 7 -12.14 2.46 -2.93
CA GLY A 7 -12.28 2.26 -4.37
C GLY A 7 -11.53 1.02 -4.83
N ALA A 8 -11.62 0.76 -6.12
CA ALA A 8 -10.84 -0.25 -6.79
C ALA A 8 -10.33 0.29 -8.13
N THR A 9 -9.17 -0.19 -8.55
CA THR A 9 -8.66 0.06 -9.91
C THR A 9 -9.46 -0.77 -10.94
N PRO A 10 -9.33 -0.49 -12.25
CA PRO A 10 -10.00 -1.27 -13.30
C PRO A 10 -9.69 -2.79 -13.26
N TRP A 11 -8.53 -3.18 -12.73
CA TRP A 11 -8.11 -4.58 -12.55
C TRP A 11 -8.40 -5.12 -11.14
N ASN A 12 -9.32 -4.51 -10.40
CA ASN A 12 -9.78 -4.93 -9.07
C ASN A 12 -8.71 -4.96 -7.97
N MET A 13 -7.67 -4.11 -8.06
CA MET A 13 -6.86 -3.81 -6.88
C MET A 13 -7.68 -2.89 -5.97
N GLU A 14 -8.04 -3.39 -4.80
CA GLU A 14 -8.77 -2.61 -3.80
C GLU A 14 -7.84 -1.58 -3.16
N TYR A 15 -8.34 -0.37 -2.91
CA TYR A 15 -7.63 0.64 -2.14
C TYR A 15 -8.59 1.37 -1.20
N SER A 16 -8.02 1.95 -0.16
CA SER A 16 -8.72 2.92 0.69
C SER A 16 -7.79 4.06 1.08
N ILE A 17 -8.34 5.17 1.55
CA ILE A 17 -7.55 6.35 1.92
C ILE A 17 -7.87 6.70 3.37
N HIS A 18 -6.83 6.89 4.18
CA HIS A 18 -6.95 7.14 5.61
C HIS A 18 -6.05 8.30 6.03
N HIS A 19 -6.47 9.04 7.06
CA HIS A 19 -5.52 9.82 7.85
C HIS A 19 -4.66 8.86 8.70
N VAL A 20 -3.52 9.35 9.17
CA VAL A 20 -2.68 8.59 10.11
C VAL A 20 -3.43 8.41 11.43
N PRO A 21 -3.78 7.17 11.84
CA PRO A 21 -4.40 6.94 13.13
C PRO A 21 -3.41 7.18 14.26
N ASP A 22 -3.89 7.65 15.42
CA ASP A 22 -3.03 7.91 16.59
C ASP A 22 -2.18 6.70 16.99
N ALA A 23 -2.75 5.50 16.87
CA ALA A 23 -2.08 4.24 17.16
C ALA A 23 -0.87 3.93 16.27
N MET A 24 -0.71 4.61 15.13
CA MET A 24 0.38 4.38 14.17
C MET A 24 1.33 5.59 14.04
N LYS A 25 1.04 6.72 14.71
CA LYS A 25 1.84 7.94 14.53
C LYS A 25 3.33 7.71 14.80
N ARG A 26 3.65 6.91 15.82
CA ARG A 26 5.03 6.60 16.18
C ARG A 26 5.73 5.78 15.11
N GLU A 27 5.12 4.70 14.62
CA GLU A 27 5.72 3.89 13.56
C GLU A 27 5.88 4.68 12.26
N ILE A 28 4.85 5.43 11.86
CA ILE A 28 4.90 6.24 10.64
C ILE A 28 5.96 7.34 10.73
N GLN A 29 6.09 8.02 11.88
CA GLN A 29 7.14 9.02 12.06
C GLN A 29 8.55 8.40 12.03
N ALA A 30 8.71 7.15 12.48
CA ALA A 30 9.99 6.46 12.38
C ALA A 30 10.34 6.13 10.93
N VAL A 31 9.37 5.73 10.11
CA VAL A 31 9.56 5.49 8.67
C VAL A 31 9.81 6.80 7.91
N PHE A 32 9.03 7.84 8.22
CA PHE A 32 9.10 9.15 7.56
C PHE A 32 9.34 10.29 8.57
N PRO A 33 10.59 10.51 9.04
CA PRO A 33 10.89 11.44 10.13
C PRO A 33 10.55 12.91 9.83
N GLN A 34 10.49 13.29 8.57
CA GLN A 34 10.19 14.66 8.14
C GLN A 34 8.74 14.85 7.70
N ALA A 35 7.93 13.78 7.65
CA ALA A 35 6.56 13.88 7.22
C ALA A 35 5.68 14.61 8.25
N ASN A 36 4.78 15.44 7.75
CA ASN A 36 3.72 16.07 8.52
C ASN A 36 2.52 15.11 8.63
N LEU A 37 2.43 14.40 9.76
CA LEU A 37 1.41 13.38 9.99
C LEU A 37 -0.03 13.90 9.95
N ASP A 38 -0.27 15.19 10.20
CA ASP A 38 -1.61 15.79 10.13
C ASP A 38 -2.09 15.95 8.68
N LYS A 39 -1.16 16.04 7.74
CA LYS A 39 -1.43 16.10 6.29
C LYS A 39 -1.33 14.74 5.62
N LEU A 40 -0.54 13.83 6.20
CA LEU A 40 -0.20 12.56 5.58
C LEU A 40 -1.44 11.68 5.41
N LEU A 41 -1.65 11.25 4.17
CA LEU A 41 -2.63 10.25 3.77
C LEU A 41 -1.92 8.92 3.55
N ILE A 42 -2.53 7.84 4.06
CA ILE A 42 -2.10 6.46 3.85
C ILE A 42 -3.08 5.80 2.90
N VAL A 43 -2.55 5.15 1.87
CA VAL A 43 -3.30 4.44 0.83
C VAL A 43 -2.92 2.96 0.87
N PRO A 44 -3.46 2.16 1.81
CA PRO A 44 -3.30 0.73 1.76
C PRO A 44 -4.08 0.16 0.56
N THR A 45 -3.45 -0.80 -0.10
CA THR A 45 -4.00 -1.54 -1.23
C THR A 45 -4.03 -3.04 -0.93
N CYS A 46 -4.96 -3.74 -1.56
CA CYS A 46 -5.10 -5.19 -1.46
C CYS A 46 -5.39 -5.74 -2.86
N GLN A 47 -4.52 -6.64 -3.33
CA GLN A 47 -4.75 -7.38 -4.57
C GLN A 47 -5.12 -8.83 -4.25
N HIS A 48 -6.13 -9.34 -4.94
CA HIS A 48 -6.46 -10.77 -4.87
C HIS A 48 -5.47 -11.55 -5.71
N ALA A 49 -4.80 -12.52 -5.08
CA ALA A 49 -3.96 -13.48 -5.75
C ALA A 49 -4.77 -14.66 -6.27
N THR A 50 -4.34 -15.22 -7.40
CA THR A 50 -4.93 -16.44 -7.99
C THR A 50 -4.52 -17.72 -7.26
N VAL A 51 -3.49 -17.63 -6.41
CA VAL A 51 -2.98 -18.71 -5.56
C VAL A 51 -2.82 -18.25 -4.12
N ASP A 52 -2.84 -19.18 -3.18
CA ASP A 52 -2.55 -18.90 -1.77
C ASP A 52 -1.07 -18.52 -1.59
N LEU A 53 -0.82 -17.24 -1.27
CA LEU A 53 0.51 -16.66 -1.18
C LEU A 53 1.32 -17.13 0.02
N VAL A 54 0.68 -17.82 0.98
CA VAL A 54 1.35 -18.45 2.12
C VAL A 54 2.12 -19.69 1.72
N ARG A 55 1.74 -20.31 0.61
CA ARG A 55 2.40 -21.51 0.10
C ARG A 55 3.75 -21.15 -0.53
N THR A 56 4.56 -22.17 -0.75
CA THR A 56 5.83 -22.04 -1.49
C THR A 56 5.71 -22.71 -2.85
N GLY A 57 6.46 -22.21 -3.83
CA GLY A 57 6.56 -22.80 -5.16
C GLY A 57 6.64 -21.74 -6.25
N GLU A 58 7.11 -22.15 -7.43
CA GLU A 58 7.31 -21.28 -8.59
C GLU A 58 6.04 -20.50 -8.97
N ASN A 59 4.87 -21.14 -8.97
CA ASN A 59 3.61 -20.47 -9.26
C ASN A 59 3.27 -19.35 -8.25
N VAL A 60 3.67 -19.50 -6.99
CA VAL A 60 3.43 -18.48 -5.96
C VAL A 60 4.40 -17.31 -6.13
N GLU A 61 5.67 -17.58 -6.43
CA GLU A 61 6.65 -16.52 -6.68
C GLU A 61 6.31 -15.73 -7.96
N ASN A 62 5.94 -16.42 -9.05
CA ASN A 62 5.46 -15.77 -10.28
C ASN A 62 4.22 -14.89 -10.03
N GLU A 63 3.30 -15.33 -9.16
CA GLU A 63 2.15 -14.54 -8.80
C GLU A 63 2.53 -13.32 -7.94
N LYS A 64 3.47 -13.47 -6.99
CA LYS A 64 3.99 -12.34 -6.21
C LYS A 64 4.66 -11.31 -7.11
N ASP A 65 5.47 -11.74 -8.07
CA ASP A 65 6.14 -10.86 -9.03
C ASP A 65 5.12 -10.09 -9.87
N ARG A 66 4.10 -10.77 -10.40
CA ARG A 66 3.01 -10.13 -11.16
C ARG A 66 2.27 -9.08 -10.33
N LEU A 67 1.97 -9.38 -9.07
CA LEU A 67 1.27 -8.47 -8.16
C LEU A 67 2.15 -7.29 -7.74
N LEU A 68 3.44 -7.55 -7.51
CA LEU A 68 4.46 -6.54 -7.21
C LEU A 68 4.59 -5.55 -8.36
N GLU A 69 4.88 -6.03 -9.58
CA GLU A 69 5.09 -5.19 -10.75
C GLU A 69 3.88 -4.29 -11.02
N ARG A 70 2.67 -4.85 -10.88
CA ARG A 70 1.42 -4.12 -11.04
C ARG A 70 1.26 -3.01 -10.01
N PHE A 71 1.51 -3.30 -8.73
CA PHE A 71 1.45 -2.29 -7.67
C PHE A 71 2.51 -1.21 -7.88
N VAL A 72 3.77 -1.59 -8.13
CA VAL A 72 4.88 -0.65 -8.30
C VAL A 72 4.62 0.28 -9.50
N ALA A 73 4.17 -0.25 -10.63
CA ALA A 73 3.86 0.57 -11.79
C ALA A 73 2.72 1.57 -11.50
N TRP A 74 1.70 1.14 -10.74
CA TRP A 74 0.58 2.02 -10.35
C TRP A 74 1.06 3.10 -9.38
N ALA A 75 1.72 2.69 -8.30
CA ALA A 75 2.19 3.55 -7.23
C ALA A 75 3.19 4.59 -7.76
N LYS A 76 4.14 4.17 -8.62
CA LYS A 76 5.06 5.06 -9.30
C LYS A 76 4.33 6.11 -10.13
N THR A 77 3.32 5.71 -10.91
CA THR A 77 2.55 6.64 -11.74
C THR A 77 1.78 7.67 -10.89
N VAL A 78 1.23 7.25 -9.74
CA VAL A 78 0.57 8.16 -8.79
C VAL A 78 1.59 9.12 -8.16
N CYS A 79 2.68 8.60 -7.62
CA CYS A 79 3.71 9.39 -6.95
C CYS A 79 4.44 10.36 -7.88
N ASP A 80 4.74 9.96 -9.12
CA ASP A 80 5.38 10.83 -10.11
C ASP A 80 4.52 12.07 -10.40
N GLN A 81 3.20 11.87 -10.53
CA GLN A 81 2.26 12.98 -10.75
C GLN A 81 2.20 13.90 -9.53
N LEU A 82 2.12 13.34 -8.31
CA LEU A 82 2.04 14.15 -7.09
C LEU A 82 3.33 14.94 -6.87
N THR A 83 4.48 14.28 -7.02
CA THR A 83 5.82 14.87 -6.86
C THR A 83 6.07 15.96 -7.89
N THR A 84 5.69 15.75 -9.15
CA THR A 84 5.81 16.78 -10.21
C THR A 84 4.98 18.04 -9.91
N ASN A 85 3.89 17.89 -9.16
CA ASN A 85 3.04 19.01 -8.72
C ASN A 85 3.45 19.57 -7.33
N GLY A 86 4.62 19.20 -6.82
CA GLY A 86 5.16 19.73 -5.56
C GLY A 86 4.55 19.12 -4.31
N HIS A 87 3.89 17.96 -4.42
CA HIS A 87 3.38 17.22 -3.28
C HIS A 87 4.30 16.07 -2.92
N TRP A 88 4.68 15.98 -1.65
CA TRP A 88 5.44 14.83 -1.15
C TRP A 88 4.62 13.54 -1.31
N SER A 89 5.27 12.49 -1.79
CA SER A 89 4.68 11.15 -1.87
C SER A 89 5.76 10.07 -1.89
N ASP A 90 5.40 8.87 -1.42
CA ASP A 90 6.26 7.70 -1.48
C ASP A 90 5.39 6.42 -1.49
N TYR A 91 5.97 5.29 -1.82
CA TYR A 91 5.35 3.97 -1.69
C TYR A 91 6.36 2.97 -1.16
N ILE A 92 5.85 1.95 -0.48
CA ILE A 92 6.68 0.94 0.15
C ILE A 92 6.92 -0.18 -0.85
N ASP A 93 8.17 -0.59 -1.01
CA ASP A 93 8.52 -1.84 -1.66
C ASP A 93 8.02 -3.01 -0.81
N PRO A 94 7.05 -3.82 -1.29
CA PRO A 94 6.54 -4.95 -0.53
C PRO A 94 7.61 -6.00 -0.18
N CYS A 95 8.71 -6.07 -0.93
CA CYS A 95 9.77 -7.05 -0.72
C CYS A 95 10.70 -6.69 0.45
N SER A 96 11.15 -5.44 0.51
CA SER A 96 12.05 -4.95 1.57
C SER A 96 11.33 -4.27 2.73
N GLY A 97 10.10 -3.79 2.49
CA GLY A 97 9.36 -2.93 3.40
C GLY A 97 9.91 -1.50 3.50
N LEU A 98 10.79 -1.08 2.57
CA LEU A 98 11.41 0.23 2.57
C LEU A 98 10.72 1.20 1.59
N PRO A 99 10.81 2.52 1.83
CA PRO A 99 10.38 3.53 0.87
C PRO A 99 11.17 3.46 -0.45
N MET A 100 10.48 3.67 -1.57
CA MET A 100 11.04 3.53 -2.91
C MET A 100 11.53 4.83 -3.54
N ILE A 101 11.00 5.98 -3.12
CA ILE A 101 11.39 7.29 -3.65
C ILE A 101 12.49 7.90 -2.78
N HIS A 102 12.27 7.94 -1.47
CA HIS A 102 13.24 8.49 -0.51
C HIS A 102 14.15 7.39 0.03
N THR A 103 15.04 6.91 -0.84
CA THR A 103 15.90 5.73 -0.60
C THR A 103 16.93 5.89 0.54
N GLU A 104 17.13 7.10 1.04
CA GLU A 104 17.91 7.37 2.25
C GLU A 104 17.21 6.89 3.54
N LEU A 105 15.90 6.64 3.49
CA LEU A 105 15.12 6.13 4.59
C LEU A 105 15.30 4.62 4.72
N ASN A 106 15.75 4.17 5.89
CA ASN A 106 16.14 2.79 6.15
C ASN A 106 15.28 2.08 7.20
N THR A 107 14.13 2.66 7.56
CA THR A 107 13.20 2.08 8.54
C THR A 107 12.09 1.35 7.80
N VAL A 108 11.90 0.08 8.12
CA VAL A 108 10.88 -0.78 7.53
C VAL A 108 9.48 -0.36 7.97
N TYR A 109 8.58 -0.21 7.01
CA TYR A 109 7.16 -0.05 7.26
C TYR A 109 6.51 -1.41 7.57
N PRO A 110 5.83 -1.57 8.73
CA PRO A 110 5.20 -2.82 9.10
C PRO A 110 3.84 -2.99 8.41
N GLU A 111 3.84 -3.40 7.14
CA GLU A 111 2.66 -3.51 6.26
C GLU A 111 1.50 -4.32 6.91
N VAL A 112 1.76 -5.55 7.37
CA VAL A 112 0.72 -6.43 7.92
C VAL A 112 0.10 -5.86 9.21
N PRO A 113 0.88 -5.45 10.24
CA PRO A 113 0.32 -4.74 11.39
C PRO A 113 -0.46 -3.48 11.03
N ALA A 114 0.05 -2.68 10.08
CA ALA A 114 -0.59 -1.44 9.67
C ALA A 114 -1.96 -1.67 9.04
N LEU A 115 -2.09 -2.60 8.09
CA LEU A 115 -3.38 -2.92 7.48
C LEU A 115 -4.36 -3.53 8.49
N SER A 116 -3.88 -4.27 9.49
CA SER A 116 -4.74 -4.76 10.57
C SER A 116 -5.39 -3.59 11.33
N ILE A 117 -4.66 -2.50 11.58
CA ILE A 117 -5.19 -1.29 12.25
C ILE A 117 -6.10 -0.48 11.31
N LEU A 118 -5.63 -0.19 10.09
CA LEU A 118 -6.33 0.65 9.11
C LEU A 118 -7.65 0.01 8.67
N MET A 119 -7.59 -1.27 8.31
CA MET A 119 -8.69 -2.00 7.68
C MET A 119 -9.49 -2.85 8.67
N GLY A 120 -8.96 -3.10 9.87
CA GLY A 120 -9.57 -4.02 10.83
C GLY A 120 -9.44 -5.48 10.42
N TYR A 121 -8.51 -5.79 9.51
CA TYR A 121 -8.30 -7.14 9.00
C TYR A 121 -7.62 -8.02 10.04
N GLN A 122 -8.02 -9.28 10.06
CA GLN A 122 -7.43 -10.27 10.95
C GLN A 122 -6.03 -10.63 10.45
N THR A 123 -5.24 -11.19 11.35
CA THR A 123 -3.90 -11.69 11.03
C THR A 123 -3.76 -13.11 11.57
N ALA A 124 -2.96 -13.91 10.89
CA ALA A 124 -2.65 -15.28 11.30
C ALA A 124 -1.15 -15.52 11.24
N ASN A 125 -0.69 -16.58 11.91
CA ASN A 125 0.69 -17.01 11.84
C ASN A 125 0.84 -18.06 10.73
N ALA A 126 1.82 -17.86 9.86
CA ALA A 126 2.26 -18.81 8.86
C ALA A 126 3.73 -19.14 9.16
N GLY A 127 3.95 -20.18 9.97
CA GLY A 127 5.29 -20.49 10.49
C GLY A 127 5.80 -19.38 11.41
N CYS A 128 6.93 -18.77 11.05
CA CYS A 128 7.50 -17.62 11.77
C CYS A 128 6.98 -16.26 11.28
N CYS A 129 6.22 -16.22 10.18
CA CYS A 129 5.72 -14.99 9.59
C CYS A 129 4.28 -14.71 10.02
N LYS A 130 3.94 -13.42 10.11
CA LYS A 130 2.56 -12.96 10.32
C LYS A 130 1.97 -12.57 8.97
N VAL A 131 0.79 -13.09 8.66
CA VAL A 131 0.10 -12.84 7.39
C VAL A 131 -1.23 -12.14 7.64
N LEU A 132 -1.62 -11.29 6.69
CA LEU A 132 -2.91 -10.61 6.69
C LEU A 132 -3.99 -11.54 6.15
N LEU A 133 -5.19 -11.48 6.72
CA LEU A 133 -6.36 -12.21 6.23
C LEU A 133 -7.41 -11.23 5.73
N HIS A 134 -7.56 -11.17 4.41
CA HIS A 134 -8.64 -10.40 3.79
C HIS A 134 -9.99 -11.08 4.08
N PRO A 135 -11.07 -10.33 4.37
CA PRO A 135 -12.38 -10.91 4.65
C PRO A 135 -12.97 -11.71 3.48
N VAL A 136 -12.51 -11.44 2.25
CA VAL A 136 -12.96 -12.14 1.03
C VAL A 136 -11.86 -13.02 0.44
N PHE A 137 -10.60 -12.56 0.43
CA PHE A 137 -9.49 -13.28 -0.25
C PHE A 137 -8.77 -14.27 0.68
N GLY A 138 -9.07 -14.26 1.98
CA GLY A 138 -8.32 -15.01 2.97
C GLY A 138 -6.85 -14.62 2.95
N SER A 139 -5.98 -15.63 2.89
CA SER A 139 -4.53 -15.47 2.78
C SER A 139 -4.02 -15.22 1.35
N ALA A 140 -4.89 -15.31 0.34
CA ALA A 140 -4.57 -14.98 -1.05
C ALA A 140 -4.64 -13.46 -1.30
N VAL A 141 -4.11 -12.66 -0.38
CA VAL A 141 -4.08 -11.20 -0.45
C VAL A 141 -2.65 -10.70 -0.51
N TYR A 142 -2.39 -9.80 -1.46
CA TYR A 142 -1.12 -9.10 -1.59
C TYR A 142 -1.30 -7.65 -1.14
N PRO A 143 -0.87 -7.30 0.09
CA PRO A 143 -0.97 -5.95 0.62
C PRO A 143 0.23 -5.09 0.20
N ALA A 144 -0.03 -3.80 -0.04
CA ALA A 144 1.01 -2.80 -0.26
C ALA A 144 0.48 -1.40 0.01
N SER A 145 1.33 -0.45 0.39
CA SER A 145 0.90 0.90 0.78
C SER A 145 1.65 2.04 0.08
N LEU A 146 0.89 3.09 -0.26
CA LEU A 146 1.37 4.38 -0.76
C LEU A 146 1.05 5.50 0.26
N PHE A 147 1.85 6.55 0.26
CA PHE A 147 1.78 7.68 1.18
C PHE A 147 1.87 9.01 0.43
N THR A 148 1.18 10.03 0.91
CA THR A 148 1.35 11.40 0.37
C THR A 148 0.89 12.46 1.35
N GLU A 149 1.50 13.65 1.28
CA GLU A 149 1.00 14.87 1.95
C GLU A 149 0.09 15.72 1.04
N ALA A 150 -0.21 15.24 -0.17
CA ALA A 150 -1.15 15.88 -1.07
C ALA A 150 -2.55 15.96 -0.44
N GLN A 151 -3.32 16.98 -0.83
CA GLN A 151 -4.73 17.04 -0.49
C GLN A 151 -5.49 15.89 -1.17
N LEU A 152 -6.59 15.46 -0.53
CA LEU A 152 -7.38 14.31 -0.98
C LEU A 152 -7.83 14.43 -2.44
N ASP A 153 -8.24 15.61 -2.90
CA ASP A 153 -8.67 15.86 -4.29
C ASP A 153 -7.52 15.63 -5.29
N LYS A 154 -6.29 16.04 -4.94
CA LYS A 154 -5.09 15.84 -5.76
C LYS A 154 -4.72 14.37 -5.85
N LEU A 155 -4.74 13.66 -4.72
CA LEU A 155 -4.51 12.22 -4.68
C LEU A 155 -5.55 11.47 -5.53
N LEU A 156 -6.83 11.78 -5.40
CA LEU A 156 -7.89 11.16 -6.20
C LEU A 156 -7.72 11.43 -7.69
N SER A 157 -7.31 12.65 -8.07
CA SER A 157 -7.00 12.98 -9.46
C SER A 157 -5.83 12.15 -9.99
N ALA A 158 -4.75 12.01 -9.21
CA ALA A 158 -3.59 11.21 -9.59
C ALA A 158 -3.93 9.71 -9.74
N ILE A 159 -4.73 9.16 -8.83
CA ILE A 159 -5.25 7.78 -8.89
C ILE A 159 -6.10 7.59 -10.16
N LYS A 160 -7.01 8.53 -10.46
CA LYS A 160 -7.85 8.45 -11.65
C LYS A 160 -7.01 8.41 -12.93
N THR A 161 -5.98 9.25 -13.02
CA THR A 161 -5.05 9.23 -14.16
C THR A 161 -4.29 7.91 -14.23
N ALA A 162 -3.72 7.43 -13.12
CA ALA A 162 -2.98 6.16 -13.09
C ALA A 162 -3.86 4.98 -13.52
N ASN A 163 -5.11 4.93 -13.06
CA ASN A 163 -6.08 3.94 -13.46
C ASN A 163 -6.39 3.98 -14.98
N GLY A 164 -6.36 5.16 -15.60
CA GLY A 164 -6.57 5.31 -17.05
C GLY A 164 -5.35 4.93 -17.91
N LEU A 165 -4.15 4.93 -17.34
CA LEU A 165 -2.90 4.60 -18.06
C LEU A 165 -2.58 3.11 -18.05
N GLN A 166 -3.08 2.36 -17.05
CA GLN A 166 -2.77 0.95 -16.84
C GLN A 166 -3.92 0.00 -17.22
N VAL A 167 -4.80 0.43 -18.12
CA VAL A 167 -5.81 -0.46 -18.69
C VAL A 167 -5.10 -1.41 -19.67
N GLU A 168 -4.77 -2.62 -19.21
CA GLU A 168 -4.47 -3.80 -20.05
C GLU A 168 -5.71 -4.20 -20.87
#